data_AF-A0A0N1CBG7-F1
#
_entry.id   AF-A0A0N1CBG7-F1
#
_cell.length_a   1.000
_cell.length_b   1.000
_cell.length_c   1.000
_cell.angle_alpha   90.00
_cell.angle_beta   90.00
_cell.angle_gamma   90.00
#
_symmetry.space_group_name_H-M   'P 1'
#
loop_
_entity.id
_entity.type
_entity.pdbx_description
1 polymer ?
#
loop_
_entity_poly.entity_id
_entity_poly.type
_entity_poly.pdbx_seq_one_letter_code
_entity_poly.pdbx_strand_id
1 'polypeptide(L)'
;MADADLDGIIRQLAKQQNKTLTGAIKARRDHYLGLAAKAKDASGKARAKALAQAAMEQGLAAAKRLQVAADNAADSYARAMRKAVEIAAGEEASAAAKTATKTAAKTTAKPETKGAAKKPSGAAAKAASKAKPAPKSAAKPKARKA
;
A
#
# COMPACT_ATOMS: atom_id res chain seq x y z
N MET A 1 -16.21 -19.19 -13.56
CA MET A 1 -14.81 -18.98 -14.00
C MET A 1 -14.35 -17.69 -13.36
N ALA A 2 -13.54 -17.76 -12.31
CA ALA A 2 -12.91 -16.56 -11.76
C ALA A 2 -11.65 -16.34 -12.60
N ASP A 3 -11.73 -15.44 -13.58
CA ASP A 3 -10.54 -14.76 -14.09
C ASP A 3 -9.66 -14.38 -12.88
N ALA A 4 -8.37 -14.69 -12.95
CA ALA A 4 -7.47 -14.61 -11.81
C ALA A 4 -7.67 -13.28 -11.04
N ASP A 5 -8.14 -13.37 -9.80
CA ASP A 5 -8.26 -12.19 -8.93
C ASP A 5 -6.90 -11.48 -8.88
N LEU A 6 -6.94 -10.15 -8.81
CA LEU A 6 -5.75 -9.32 -8.99
C LEU A 6 -4.64 -9.66 -7.97
N ASP A 7 -5.00 -10.17 -6.80
CA ASP A 7 -4.06 -10.68 -5.79
C ASP A 7 -3.28 -11.91 -6.30
N GLY A 8 -3.94 -12.83 -7.00
CA GLY A 8 -3.32 -13.99 -7.65
C GLY A 8 -2.34 -13.57 -8.75
N ILE A 9 -2.71 -12.57 -9.55
CA ILE A 9 -1.83 -11.99 -10.59
C ILE A 9 -0.58 -11.36 -9.96
N ILE A 10 -0.74 -10.61 -8.87
CA ILE A 10 0.38 -9.99 -8.14
C ILE A 10 1.37 -11.06 -7.65
N ARG A 11 0.88 -12.15 -7.04
CA ARG A 11 1.74 -13.24 -6.57
C ARG A 11 2.42 -13.98 -7.73
N GLN A 12 1.72 -14.21 -8.83
CA GLN A 12 2.28 -14.88 -10.01
C GLN A 12 3.38 -14.04 -10.67
N LEU A 13 3.14 -12.74 -10.85
CA LEU A 13 4.13 -11.82 -11.40
C LEU A 13 5.40 -11.78 -10.54
N ALA A 14 5.24 -11.71 -9.21
CA ALA A 14 6.37 -11.73 -8.29
C ALA A 14 7.19 -13.01 -8.38
N LYS A 15 6.55 -14.18 -8.54
CA LYS A 15 7.24 -15.46 -8.77
C LYS A 15 8.06 -15.44 -10.07
N GLN A 16 7.49 -14.91 -11.16
CA GLN A 16 8.18 -14.78 -12.45
C GLN A 16 9.39 -13.84 -12.35
N GLN A 17 9.21 -12.68 -11.69
CA GLN A 17 10.30 -11.72 -11.45
C GLN A 17 11.40 -12.32 -10.57
N ASN A 18 11.04 -13.04 -9.49
CA ASN A 18 12.01 -13.70 -8.61
C ASN A 18 12.85 -14.75 -9.34
N LYS A 19 12.27 -15.50 -10.28
CA LYS A 19 13.02 -16.46 -11.12
C LYS A 19 14.07 -15.74 -11.96
N THR A 20 13.68 -14.66 -12.61
CA THR A 20 14.57 -13.83 -13.44
C THR A 20 15.67 -13.19 -12.60
N LEU A 21 15.31 -12.60 -11.46
CA LEU A 21 16.23 -11.97 -10.52
C LEU A 21 17.26 -13.00 -10.00
N THR A 22 16.80 -14.19 -9.60
CA THR A 22 17.69 -15.26 -9.10
C THR A 22 18.68 -15.71 -10.18
N GLY A 23 18.25 -15.79 -11.44
CA GLY A 23 19.15 -16.06 -12.57
C GLY A 23 20.23 -14.98 -12.71
N ALA A 24 19.85 -13.71 -12.67
CA ALA A 24 20.79 -12.59 -12.75
C ALA A 24 21.76 -12.53 -11.56
N ILE A 25 21.30 -12.89 -10.35
CA ILE A 25 22.14 -12.98 -9.15
C ILE A 25 23.21 -14.06 -9.32
N LYS A 26 22.83 -15.24 -9.81
CA LYS A 26 23.78 -16.33 -10.08
C LYS A 26 24.79 -15.92 -11.15
N ALA A 27 24.35 -15.29 -12.24
CA ALA A 27 25.25 -14.78 -13.28
C ALA A 27 26.26 -13.76 -12.72
N ARG A 28 25.83 -12.85 -11.83
CA ARG A 28 26.76 -11.92 -11.16
C ARG A 28 27.76 -12.63 -10.25
N ARG A 29 27.31 -13.64 -9.48
CA ARG A 29 28.21 -14.47 -8.67
C ARG A 29 29.27 -15.13 -9.55
N ASP A 30 28.84 -15.77 -10.64
CA ASP A 30 29.73 -16.51 -11.54
C ASP A 30 30.72 -15.57 -12.25
N HIS A 31 30.30 -14.35 -12.59
CA HIS A 31 31.19 -13.30 -13.08
C HIS A 31 32.33 -12.99 -12.08
N TYR A 32 32.01 -12.79 -10.79
CA TYR A 32 33.03 -12.54 -9.78
C TYR A 32 33.93 -13.76 -9.50
N LEU A 33 33.38 -14.98 -9.57
CA LEU A 33 34.19 -16.20 -9.50
C LEU A 33 35.14 -16.33 -10.70
N GLY A 34 34.70 -15.94 -11.90
CA GLY A 34 35.55 -15.86 -13.08
C GLY A 34 36.69 -14.83 -12.93
N LEU A 35 36.43 -13.68 -12.29
CA LEU A 35 37.47 -12.71 -11.93
C LEU A 35 38.45 -13.29 -10.89
N ALA A 36 37.94 -14.05 -9.91
CA ALA A 36 38.79 -14.73 -8.93
C ALA A 36 39.69 -15.79 -9.58
N ALA A 37 39.19 -16.52 -10.58
CA ALA A 37 39.98 -17.52 -11.30
C ALA A 37 41.11 -16.89 -12.13
N LYS A 38 40.90 -15.69 -12.67
CA LYS A 38 41.88 -14.95 -13.48
C LYS A 38 42.88 -14.13 -12.65
N ALA A 39 42.58 -13.85 -11.39
CA ALA A 39 43.44 -13.05 -10.53
C ALA A 39 44.76 -13.77 -10.24
N LYS A 40 45.89 -13.05 -10.36
CA LYS A 40 47.21 -13.58 -10.05
C LYS A 40 47.52 -13.51 -8.55
N ASP A 41 47.09 -12.44 -7.90
CA ASP A 41 47.40 -12.17 -6.49
C ASP A 41 46.35 -12.75 -5.52
N ALA A 42 46.82 -13.24 -4.38
CA ALA A 42 45.95 -13.81 -3.33
C ALA A 42 44.90 -12.80 -2.82
N SER A 43 45.29 -11.53 -2.66
CA SER A 43 44.36 -10.45 -2.27
C SER A 43 43.27 -10.21 -3.32
N GLY A 44 43.62 -10.27 -4.61
CA GLY A 44 42.65 -10.14 -5.71
C GLY A 44 41.65 -11.30 -5.73
N LYS A 45 42.13 -12.53 -5.53
CA LYS A 45 41.28 -13.73 -5.42
C LYS A 45 40.32 -13.62 -4.23
N ALA A 46 40.82 -13.23 -3.06
CA ALA A 46 40.01 -13.10 -1.84
C ALA A 46 38.91 -12.03 -1.99
N ARG A 47 39.25 -10.85 -2.54
CA ARG A 47 38.28 -9.78 -2.80
C ARG A 47 37.20 -10.20 -3.79
N ALA A 48 37.58 -10.85 -4.89
CA ALA A 48 36.63 -11.32 -5.89
C ALA A 48 35.68 -12.40 -5.33
N LYS A 49 36.19 -13.33 -4.49
CA LYS A 49 35.34 -14.30 -3.77
C LYS A 49 34.38 -13.63 -2.78
N ALA A 50 34.86 -12.64 -2.02
CA ALA A 50 34.02 -11.88 -1.09
C ALA A 50 32.89 -11.14 -1.84
N LEU A 51 33.19 -10.54 -3.00
CA LEU A 51 32.18 -9.92 -3.87
C LEU A 51 31.18 -10.93 -4.44
N ALA A 52 31.63 -12.14 -4.80
CA ALA A 52 30.73 -13.20 -5.26
C ALA A 52 29.73 -13.60 -4.16
N GLN A 53 30.21 -13.75 -2.92
CA GLN A 53 29.37 -14.08 -1.77
C GLN A 53 28.40 -12.94 -1.45
N ALA A 54 28.89 -11.70 -1.37
CA ALA A 54 28.06 -10.53 -1.10
C ALA A 54 26.96 -10.36 -2.18
N ALA A 55 27.29 -10.56 -3.45
CA ALA A 55 26.31 -10.50 -4.54
C ALA A 55 25.20 -11.55 -4.38
N MET A 56 25.55 -12.76 -3.97
CA MET A 56 24.58 -13.82 -3.72
C MET A 56 23.69 -13.49 -2.51
N GLU A 57 24.28 -13.12 -1.37
CA GLU A 57 23.53 -12.84 -0.13
C GLU A 57 22.60 -11.64 -0.28
N GLN A 58 23.12 -10.52 -0.79
CA GLN A 58 22.31 -9.31 -0.99
C GLN A 58 21.26 -9.53 -2.08
N GLY A 59 21.61 -10.26 -3.14
CA GLY A 59 20.68 -10.63 -4.19
C GLY A 59 19.52 -11.48 -3.67
N LEU A 60 19.80 -12.55 -2.94
CA LEU A 60 18.77 -13.42 -2.36
C LEU A 60 17.93 -12.69 -1.31
N ALA A 61 18.53 -11.79 -0.53
CA ALA A 61 17.79 -10.92 0.38
C ALA A 61 16.84 -9.98 -0.38
N ALA A 62 17.28 -9.40 -1.51
CA ALA A 62 16.42 -8.58 -2.36
C ALA A 62 15.26 -9.39 -2.98
N ALA A 63 15.52 -10.63 -3.43
CA ALA A 63 14.48 -11.54 -3.92
C ALA A 63 13.41 -11.81 -2.86
N LYS A 64 13.84 -12.12 -1.63
CA LYS A 64 12.91 -12.34 -0.51
C LYS A 64 12.10 -11.09 -0.19
N ARG A 65 12.73 -9.91 -0.19
CA ARG A 65 12.02 -8.63 0.01
C ARG A 65 10.99 -8.37 -1.08
N LEU A 66 11.29 -8.69 -2.34
CA LEU A 66 10.34 -8.57 -3.46
C LEU A 66 9.13 -9.48 -3.24
N GLN A 67 9.35 -10.73 -2.81
CA GLN A 67 8.26 -11.66 -2.52
C GLN A 67 7.35 -11.16 -1.39
N VAL A 68 7.94 -10.73 -0.27
CA VAL A 68 7.18 -10.18 0.87
C VAL A 68 6.40 -8.92 0.46
N ALA A 69 6.99 -8.05 -0.34
CA ALA A 69 6.31 -6.85 -0.84
C ALA A 69 5.10 -7.21 -1.72
N ALA A 70 5.23 -8.22 -2.58
CA ALA A 70 4.14 -8.70 -3.40
C ALA A 70 3.01 -9.34 -2.59
N ASP A 71 3.36 -10.16 -1.60
CA ASP A 71 2.36 -10.78 -0.71
C ASP A 71 1.62 -9.70 0.11
N ASN A 72 2.33 -8.69 0.62
CA ASN A 72 1.71 -7.57 1.32
C ASN A 72 0.79 -6.75 0.40
N ALA A 73 1.19 -6.50 -0.84
CA ALA A 73 0.38 -5.79 -1.82
C ALA A 73 -0.90 -6.58 -2.16
N ALA A 74 -0.78 -7.88 -2.39
CA ALA A 74 -1.89 -8.79 -2.64
C ALA A 74 -2.88 -8.82 -1.46
N ASP A 75 -2.38 -8.99 -0.24
CA ASP A 75 -3.22 -9.02 0.97
C ASP A 75 -3.89 -7.68 1.25
N SER A 76 -3.21 -6.57 0.96
CA SER A 76 -3.77 -5.22 1.14
C SER A 76 -4.90 -4.96 0.14
N TYR A 77 -4.76 -5.42 -1.11
CA TYR A 77 -5.83 -5.36 -2.11
C TYR A 77 -7.04 -6.22 -1.71
N ALA A 78 -6.81 -7.48 -1.35
CA ALA A 78 -7.88 -8.39 -0.93
C ALA A 78 -8.64 -7.87 0.31
N ARG A 79 -7.93 -7.24 1.25
CA ARG A 79 -8.56 -6.57 2.40
C ARG A 79 -9.36 -5.33 2.00
N ALA A 80 -8.85 -4.52 1.08
CA ALA A 80 -9.57 -3.34 0.59
C ALA A 80 -10.87 -3.73 -0.11
N MET A 81 -10.85 -4.79 -0.94
CA MET A 81 -12.04 -5.30 -1.59
C MET A 81 -13.05 -5.88 -0.60
N ARG A 82 -12.61 -6.65 0.41
CA ARG A 82 -13.50 -7.11 1.50
C ARG A 82 -14.16 -5.95 2.24
N LYS A 83 -13.39 -4.91 2.60
CA LYS A 83 -13.94 -3.71 3.22
C LYS A 83 -14.93 -2.97 2.31
N ALA A 84 -14.64 -2.88 1.01
CA ALA A 84 -15.55 -2.24 0.07
C ALA A 84 -16.89 -3.00 -0.03
N VAL A 85 -16.84 -4.34 -0.05
CA VAL A 85 -18.04 -5.19 -0.03
C VAL A 85 -18.81 -5.04 1.29
N GLU A 86 -18.12 -5.01 2.43
CA GLU A 86 -18.74 -4.79 3.75
C GLU A 86 -19.41 -3.41 3.83
N ILE A 87 -18.78 -2.36 3.31
CA ILE A 87 -19.35 -1.01 3.25
C ILE A 87 -20.60 -1.01 2.36
N ALA A 88 -20.53 -1.59 1.17
CA ALA A 88 -21.68 -1.67 0.26
C ALA A 88 -22.84 -2.43 0.91
N ALA A 89 -22.58 -3.57 1.54
CA ALA A 89 -23.61 -4.35 2.25
C ALA A 89 -24.19 -3.60 3.47
N GLY A 90 -23.36 -2.84 4.20
CA GLY A 90 -23.80 -2.00 5.32
C GLY A 90 -24.64 -0.79 4.88
N GLU A 91 -24.31 -0.19 3.75
CA GLU A 91 -25.11 0.88 3.13
C GLU A 91 -26.46 0.36 2.64
N GLU A 92 -26.49 -0.83 2.02
CA GLU A 92 -27.75 -1.47 1.62
C GLU A 92 -28.63 -1.83 2.83
N ALA A 93 -28.05 -2.35 3.90
CA ALA A 93 -28.78 -2.63 5.14
C ALA A 93 -29.32 -1.35 5.81
N SER A 94 -28.55 -0.25 5.78
CA SER A 94 -28.99 1.05 6.30
C SER A 94 -30.08 1.68 5.44
N ALA A 95 -30.00 1.53 4.11
CA ALA A 95 -31.03 1.99 3.19
C ALA A 95 -32.35 1.21 3.37
N ALA A 96 -32.27 -0.12 3.53
CA ALA A 96 -33.42 -0.97 3.80
C ALA A 96 -34.09 -0.68 5.15
N ALA A 97 -33.30 -0.35 6.19
CA ALA A 97 -33.85 0.05 7.49
C ALA A 97 -34.58 1.41 7.44
N LYS A 98 -34.09 2.35 6.61
CA LYS A 98 -34.71 3.68 6.42
C LYS A 98 -36.00 3.63 5.61
N THR A 99 -36.12 2.72 4.64
CA THR A 99 -37.36 2.52 3.88
C THR A 99 -38.44 1.80 4.69
N ALA A 100 -38.05 0.84 5.55
CA ALA A 100 -38.98 0.17 6.47
C ALA A 100 -39.61 1.15 7.48
N THR A 101 -38.82 2.06 8.05
CA THR A 101 -39.31 3.07 9.02
C THR A 101 -40.20 4.14 8.38
N LYS A 102 -39.95 4.53 7.13
CA LYS A 102 -40.80 5.50 6.41
C LYS A 102 -42.16 4.94 6.00
N THR A 103 -42.24 3.62 5.80
CA THR A 103 -43.49 2.94 5.44
C THR A 103 -44.40 2.73 6.66
N ALA A 104 -43.84 2.47 7.84
CA ALA A 104 -44.58 2.38 9.10
C ALA A 104 -45.14 3.75 9.59
N ALA A 105 -44.49 4.86 9.24
CA ALA A 105 -44.94 6.21 9.64
C ALA A 105 -46.06 6.79 8.76
N LYS A 106 -46.42 6.16 7.63
CA LYS A 106 -47.45 6.67 6.70
C LYS A 106 -48.86 6.15 7.01
N THR A 107 -49.02 5.18 7.90
CA THR A 107 -50.33 4.59 8.25
C THR A 107 -51.03 5.22 9.46
N THR A 108 -50.48 6.24 10.10
CA THR A 108 -51.05 6.80 11.35
C THR A 108 -51.18 8.33 11.39
N ALA A 109 -51.32 9.03 10.26
CA ALA A 109 -51.49 10.48 10.31
C ALA A 109 -52.46 11.06 9.29
N LYS A 110 -53.71 11.30 9.73
CA LYS A 110 -54.50 12.51 9.44
C LYS A 110 -55.65 12.62 10.47
N PRO A 111 -56.12 13.81 10.94
CA PRO A 111 -55.73 15.21 10.66
C PRO A 111 -55.50 16.09 11.94
N GLU A 112 -55.33 17.42 11.71
CA GLU A 112 -55.57 18.57 12.62
C GLU A 112 -54.32 19.07 13.39
N THR A 113 -53.96 20.35 13.52
CA THR A 113 -54.56 21.68 13.25
C THR A 113 -53.48 22.79 13.29
N LYS A 114 -53.77 23.93 12.65
CA LYS A 114 -53.41 25.35 12.97
C LYS A 114 -51.99 25.77 13.44
N GLY A 115 -51.46 26.82 12.78
CA GLY A 115 -51.19 28.10 13.48
C GLY A 115 -49.74 28.58 13.66
N ALA A 116 -49.29 29.43 12.73
CA ALA A 116 -48.52 30.68 12.88
C ALA A 116 -47.34 30.86 13.90
N ALA A 117 -46.18 31.19 13.30
CA ALA A 117 -45.26 32.31 13.61
C ALA A 117 -44.44 32.40 14.92
N LYS A 118 -43.09 32.41 14.79
CA LYS A 118 -42.19 33.55 15.09
C LYS A 118 -40.69 33.17 14.99
N LYS A 119 -39.92 34.00 14.27
CA LYS A 119 -38.44 34.21 14.36
C LYS A 119 -38.20 35.39 15.35
N PRO A 120 -36.98 35.85 15.74
CA PRO A 120 -35.60 35.41 15.45
C PRO A 120 -34.59 35.54 16.65
N SER A 121 -33.28 35.52 16.32
CA SER A 121 -32.07 35.89 17.11
C SER A 121 -31.48 34.78 18.00
N GLY A 122 -30.17 34.59 18.17
CA GLY A 122 -28.95 35.27 17.72
C GLY A 122 -27.74 34.71 18.53
N ALA A 123 -26.51 34.99 18.07
CA ALA A 123 -25.19 34.79 18.71
C ALA A 123 -24.62 33.33 18.74
N ALA A 124 -23.57 33.04 17.96
CA ALA A 124 -22.13 33.12 18.29
C ALA A 124 -21.66 31.88 19.12
N ALA A 125 -20.53 31.21 18.91
CA ALA A 125 -19.24 31.59 18.37
C ALA A 125 -18.36 30.34 18.09
N LYS A 126 -17.25 30.57 17.36
CA LYS A 126 -15.93 29.91 17.45
C LYS A 126 -15.84 28.38 17.28
N ALA A 127 -15.09 27.96 16.26
CA ALA A 127 -13.66 27.61 16.44
C ALA A 127 -13.03 27.22 15.09
N ALA A 128 -11.97 27.96 14.76
CA ALA A 128 -11.10 27.70 13.63
C ALA A 128 -10.06 26.61 13.94
N SER A 129 -9.52 26.07 12.85
CA SER A 129 -8.12 25.65 12.68
C SER A 129 -7.68 24.27 13.21
N LYS A 130 -7.30 23.38 12.28
CA LYS A 130 -5.88 23.15 11.93
C LYS A 130 -5.77 22.21 10.72
N ALA A 131 -5.67 22.82 9.54
CA ALA A 131 -5.04 22.19 8.38
C ALA A 131 -3.51 22.32 8.56
N LYS A 132 -2.78 21.21 8.47
CA LYS A 132 -1.32 21.16 8.56
C LYS A 132 -0.77 20.77 7.19
N PRO A 133 -0.04 21.65 6.47
CA PRO A 133 0.52 21.31 5.16
C PRO A 133 1.86 20.58 5.25
N ALA A 134 2.14 19.78 4.22
CA ALA A 134 3.29 18.90 4.03
C ALA A 134 4.66 19.63 3.96
N PRO A 135 5.78 18.98 4.35
CA PRO A 135 7.11 19.54 4.18
C PRO A 135 7.62 19.36 2.74
N LYS A 136 7.97 20.49 2.12
CA LYS A 136 8.64 20.56 0.81
C LYS A 136 10.13 20.22 0.92
N SER A 137 10.59 19.62 -0.16
CA SER A 137 11.94 19.23 -0.51
C SER A 137 12.91 20.39 -0.75
N ALA A 138 14.20 20.03 -0.64
CA ALA A 138 15.38 20.57 -1.33
C ALA A 138 15.95 21.94 -0.89
N ALA A 139 17.16 21.91 -0.30
CA ALA A 139 18.40 22.36 -0.96
C ALA A 139 19.58 22.46 0.05
N LYS A 140 20.69 21.76 -0.25
CA LYS A 140 22.05 22.03 0.25
C LYS A 140 22.66 23.11 -0.68
N PRO A 141 23.60 23.97 -0.25
CA PRO A 141 25.01 23.52 -0.16
C PRO A 141 25.94 24.25 0.86
N LYS A 142 27.00 23.52 1.23
CA LYS A 142 28.42 23.87 1.50
C LYS A 142 28.86 25.07 2.40
N ALA A 143 30.03 24.81 3.02
CA ALA A 143 31.00 25.70 3.72
C ALA A 143 30.77 25.81 5.24
N ARG A 144 31.77 25.79 6.13
CA ARG A 144 33.24 25.78 6.06
C ARG A 144 33.78 25.40 7.47
N LYS A 145 35.04 24.98 7.55
CA LYS A 145 35.85 24.69 8.75
C LYS A 145 35.61 25.62 9.95
N ALA A 146 35.74 25.07 11.15
CA ALA A 146 36.66 25.51 12.20
C ALA A 146 36.99 24.30 13.08
#